data_AF-A0A356KB41-F1
#
_entry.id   AF-A0A356KB41-F1
#
_cell.length_a   1.000
_cell.length_b   1.000
_cell.length_c   1.000
_cell.angle_alpha   90.00
_cell.angle_beta   90.00
_cell.angle_gamma   90.00
#
_symmetry.space_group_name_H-M   'P 1'
#
loop_
_entity.id
_entity.type
_entity.pdbx_description
1 polymer ?
#
loop_
_entity_poly.entity_id
_entity_poly.type
_entity_poly.pdbx_seq_one_letter_code
_entity_poly.pdbx_strand_id
1 'polypeptide(L)' 'ICVGDWLEVFGATVTLDEVAEMTGTSGYEILSRIGSRVSRVYV' A
#
# COMPACT_ATOMS: atom_id res chain seq x y z
N ILE A 1 15.42 2.54 11.61
CA ILE A 1 15.14 1.43 10.68
C ILE A 1 16.12 0.32 11.01
N CYS A 2 15.62 -0.74 11.60
CA CYS A 2 16.34 -1.96 11.97
C CYS A 2 15.74 -3.16 11.23
N VAL A 3 16.46 -4.28 11.19
CA VAL A 3 15.96 -5.51 10.57
C VAL A 3 14.77 -6.05 11.38
N GLY A 4 13.62 -6.21 10.72
CA GLY A 4 12.38 -6.68 11.33
C GLY A 4 11.31 -5.59 11.53
N ASP A 5 11.65 -4.32 11.29
CA ASP A 5 10.68 -3.23 11.36
C ASP A 5 9.66 -3.32 10.22
N TRP A 6 8.39 -3.10 10.53
CA TRP A 6 7.34 -2.93 9.53
C TRP A 6 7.33 -1.49 9.02
N LEU A 7 7.20 -1.35 7.71
CA LEU A 7 7.10 -0.07 7.04
C LEU A 7 5.71 0.10 6.43
N GLU A 8 5.18 1.32 6.55
CA GLU A 8 3.97 1.72 5.86
C GLU A 8 4.28 1.96 4.38
N VAL A 9 3.50 1.34 3.49
CA VAL A 9 3.58 1.57 2.04
C VAL A 9 2.51 2.57 1.59
N PHE A 10 1.29 2.44 2.11
CA PHE A 10 0.22 3.42 2.02
C PHE A 10 -0.71 3.26 3.23
N GLY A 11 -1.31 4.35 3.70
CA GLY A 11 -2.06 4.42 4.94
C GLY A 11 -2.29 5.86 5.40
N ALA A 12 -2.02 6.12 6.68
CA ALA A 12 -2.25 7.41 7.29
C ALA A 12 -1.15 8.44 6.99
N THR A 13 0.06 7.97 6.71
CA THR A 13 1.24 8.82 6.46
C THR A 13 1.40 9.10 4.97
N VAL A 14 1.23 8.06 4.14
CA VAL A 14 1.28 8.17 2.68
C VAL A 14 -0.05 7.70 2.14
N THR A 15 -0.83 8.60 1.55
CA THR A 15 -2.17 8.27 1.09
C THR A 15 -2.13 7.41 -0.18
N LEU A 16 -3.20 6.66 -0.43
CA LEU A 16 -3.30 5.86 -1.64
C LEU A 16 -3.24 6.71 -2.92
N ASP A 17 -3.78 7.93 -2.87
CA ASP A 17 -3.80 8.86 -3.98
C ASP A 17 -2.41 9.40 -4.30
N GLU A 18 -1.60 9.73 -3.28
CA GLU A 18 -0.19 10.11 -3.47
C GLU A 18 0.60 8.97 -4.13
N VAL A 19 0.41 7.72 -3.69
CA VAL A 19 1.07 6.57 -4.33
C VAL A 19 0.61 6.41 -5.79
N ALA A 20 -0.67 6.59 -6.06
CA ALA A 20 -1.23 6.52 -7.41
C ALA A 20 -0.62 7.59 -8.33
N GLU A 21 -0.51 8.83 -7.85
CA GLU A 21 0.12 9.93 -8.56
C GLU A 21 1.61 9.65 -8.85
N MET A 22 2.37 9.21 -7.83
CA MET A 22 3.79 8.87 -7.96
C MET A 22 4.05 7.73 -8.96
N THR A 23 3.10 6.80 -9.10
CA THR A 23 3.23 5.63 -9.97
C THR A 23 2.56 5.83 -11.33
N GLY A 24 1.89 6.97 -11.55
CA GLY A 24 1.17 7.27 -12.80
C GLY A 24 -0.02 6.35 -13.07
N THR A 25 -0.66 5.84 -12.01
CA THR A 25 -1.87 5.00 -12.10
C THR A 25 -2.99 5.55 -11.19
N SER A 26 -4.01 4.75 -10.92
CA SER A 26 -5.14 5.04 -10.02
C SER A 26 -5.04 4.17 -8.77
N GLY A 27 -5.50 4.70 -7.63
CA GLY A 27 -5.62 3.94 -6.39
C GLY A 27 -6.43 2.64 -6.55
N TYR A 28 -7.41 2.63 -7.45
CA TYR A 28 -8.18 1.41 -7.74
C TYR A 28 -7.34 0.29 -8.37
N GLU A 29 -6.41 0.64 -9.27
CA GLU A 29 -5.51 -0.33 -9.88
C GLU A 29 -4.53 -0.89 -8.83
N ILE A 30 -4.06 -0.05 -7.91
CA ILE A 30 -3.23 -0.47 -6.78
C ILE A 30 -3.98 -1.48 -5.90
N LEU A 31 -5.21 -1.15 -5.48
CA LEU A 31 -6.01 -2.02 -4.61
C LEU A 31 -6.41 -3.34 -5.28
N SER A 32 -6.79 -3.31 -6.55
CA SER A 32 -7.21 -4.50 -7.30
C SER A 32 -6.06 -5.45 -7.61
N ARG A 33 -4.81 -4.95 -7.69
CA ARG A 33 -3.62 -5.76 -7.95
C ARG A 33 -2.92 -6.28 -6.69
N ILE A 34 -3.48 -6.09 -5.48
CA ILE A 34 -2.92 -6.68 -4.25
C ILE A 34 -2.95 -8.21 -4.34
N GLY A 35 -1.75 -8.79 -4.52
CA GLY A 35 -1.56 -10.22 -4.72
C GLY A 35 -1.91 -11.06 -3.48
N SER A 36 -2.08 -12.36 -3.69
CA SER A 36 -2.47 -13.33 -2.65
C SER A 36 -1.43 -13.54 -1.53
N ARG A 37 -0.20 -13.04 -1.71
CA ARG A 37 0.86 -13.11 -0.69
C ARG A 37 0.66 -12.14 0.47
N VAL A 38 -0.18 -11.12 0.28
CA VAL A 38 -0.48 -10.14 1.31
C VAL A 38 -1.58 -10.70 2.21
N SER A 39 -1.28 -10.84 3.51
CA SER A 39 -2.26 -11.26 4.51
C SER A 39 -3.30 -10.15 4.72
N ARG A 40 -4.59 -10.48 4.61
CA ARG A 40 -5.70 -9.57 4.88
C ARG A 40 -6.24 -9.82 6.29
N VAL A 41 -6.28 -8.78 7.11
CA VAL A 41 -6.85 -8.81 8.46
C VAL A 41 -8.10 -7.92 8.46
N TYR A 42 -9.24 -8.49 8.84
CA TYR A 42 -10.52 -7.78 8.96
C TYR A 42 -10.81 -7.58 10.45
N VAL A 43 -11.04 -6.33 10.85
CA VAL A 43 -11.30 -5.90 12.24
C VAL A 43 -12.74 -5.42 12.35
#